data_AF-A0A1H1Q501-F1
#
_entry.id   AF-A0A1H1Q501-F1
#
_cell.length_a   1.000
_cell.length_b   1.000
_cell.length_c   1.000
_cell.angle_alpha   90.00
_cell.angle_beta   90.00
_cell.angle_gamma   90.00
#
_symmetry.space_group_name_H-M   'P 1'
#
loop_
_entity.id
_entity.type
_entity.pdbx_description
1 polymer ?
#
loop_
_entity_poly.entity_id
_entity_poly.type
_entity_poly.pdbx_seq_one_letter_code
_entity_poly.pdbx_strand_id
1 'polypeptide(L)' 'MSSNIVNSKGIHVGIVNGEAIFDLTGKKLYDFKGINIYRLSGELVGHLSEGRGSEKRLDRSTDKLFPGHAN' A
#
# COMPACT_ATOMS: atom_id res chain seq x y z
N MET A 1 15.05 1.66 0.71
CA MET A 1 14.54 0.29 0.57
C MET A 1 13.12 0.37 0.06
N SER A 2 12.83 -0.27 -1.07
CA SER A 2 11.46 -0.41 -1.58
C SER A 2 10.90 -1.76 -1.16
N SER A 3 9.62 -1.81 -0.79
CA SER A 3 8.92 -3.04 -0.45
C SER A 3 7.65 -3.13 -1.28
N ASN A 4 7.36 -4.32 -1.79
CA ASN A 4 6.13 -4.56 -2.53
C ASN A 4 4.94 -4.61 -1.56
N ILE A 5 3.81 -4.09 -2.02
CA ILE A 5 2.55 -4.08 -1.30
C ILE A 5 1.64 -5.11 -1.94
N VAL A 6 1.29 -6.13 -1.18
CA VAL A 6 0.34 -7.16 -1.60
C VAL A 6 -0.97 -6.99 -0.83
N ASN A 7 -2.08 -7.20 -1.52
CA ASN A 7 -3.39 -7.16 -0.91
C ASN A 7 -3.66 -8.43 -0.07
N SER A 8 -4.81 -8.50 0.59
CA SER A 8 -5.21 -9.66 1.38
C SER A 8 -5.27 -10.95 0.54
N LYS A 9 -5.54 -10.82 -0.77
CA LYS A 9 -5.56 -11.92 -1.74
C LYS A 9 -4.17 -12.29 -2.29
N GLY A 10 -3.09 -11.62 -1.85
CA GLY A 10 -1.72 -11.84 -2.34
C GLY A 10 -1.42 -11.18 -3.69
N ILE A 11 -2.29 -10.29 -4.16
CA ILE A 11 -2.11 -9.57 -5.42
C ILE A 11 -1.22 -8.35 -5.16
N HIS A 12 -0.17 -8.19 -5.95
CA HIS A 12 0.68 -7.01 -5.92
C HIS A 12 -0.11 -5.79 -6.44
N VAL A 13 -0.27 -4.78 -5.59
CA VAL A 13 -1.08 -3.58 -5.91
C VAL A 13 -0.28 -2.28 -5.87
N GLY A 14 0.98 -2.32 -5.46
CA GLY A 14 1.83 -1.14 -5.44
C GLY A 14 3.15 -1.38 -4.72
N ILE A 15 3.99 -0.35 -4.68
CA ILE A 15 5.32 -0.39 -4.10
C ILE A 15 5.43 0.73 -3.07
N VAL A 16 5.86 0.39 -1.86
CA VAL A 16 6.29 1.38 -0.88
C VAL A 16 7.75 1.73 -1.16
N ASN A 17 8.06 3.01 -1.24
CA ASN A 17 9.43 3.50 -1.33
C ASN A 17 9.60 4.66 -0.34
N GLY A 18 10.31 4.38 0.76
CA GLY A 18 10.41 5.30 1.90
C GLY A 18 9.04 5.58 2.51
N GLU A 19 8.65 6.86 2.54
CA GLU A 19 7.39 7.34 3.08
C GLU A 19 6.30 7.54 2.02
N ALA A 20 6.45 6.96 0.84
CA ALA A 20 5.49 7.09 -0.25
C ALA A 20 5.10 5.73 -0.82
N ILE A 21 3.83 5.62 -1.20
CA ILE A 21 3.28 4.44 -1.89
C ILE A 21 3.02 4.83 -3.33
N PHE A 22 3.55 4.00 -4.22
CA PHE A 22 3.42 4.14 -5.65
C PHE A 22 2.56 3.00 -6.20
N ASP A 23 1.78 3.32 -7.22
CA ASP A 23 1.12 2.33 -8.06
C ASP A 23 2.17 1.53 -8.86
N LEU A 24 1.76 0.42 -9.47
CA LEU A 24 2.58 -0.37 -10.38
C LEU A 24 3.09 0.45 -11.58
N THR A 25 2.38 1.52 -11.94
CA THR A 25 2.78 2.49 -12.98
C THR A 25 3.83 3.51 -12.52
N GLY A 26 4.21 3.50 -11.23
CA GLY A 26 5.14 4.48 -10.64
C GLY A 26 4.51 5.81 -10.25
N LYS A 27 3.17 5.92 -10.31
CA LYS A 27 2.45 7.10 -9.83
C LYS A 27 2.29 7.05 -8.30
N LYS A 28 2.63 8.14 -7.60
CA LYS A 28 2.36 8.25 -6.16
C LYS A 28 0.86 8.21 -5.89
N LEU A 29 0.42 7.25 -5.10
CA LEU A 29 -0.99 7.09 -4.69
C LEU A 29 -1.21 7.65 -3.27
N TYR A 30 -0.33 7.29 -2.34
CA TYR A 30 -0.50 7.55 -0.91
C TYR A 30 0.82 7.95 -0.26
N ASP A 31 0.72 8.64 0.87
CA ASP A 31 1.80 8.83 1.83
C ASP A 31 1.77 7.71 2.86
N PHE A 32 2.94 7.28 3.31
CA PHE A 32 3.12 6.16 4.21
C PHE A 32 4.00 6.55 5.38
N LYS A 33 3.49 6.44 6.60
CA LYS A 33 4.26 6.73 7.81
C LYS A 33 4.15 5.59 8.81
N GLY A 34 5.26 4.89 9.03
CA GLY A 34 5.35 3.75 9.94
C GLY A 34 4.54 2.57 9.44
N ILE A 35 3.26 2.51 9.82
CA ILE A 35 2.26 1.52 9.37
C ILE A 35 1.01 2.18 8.78
N ASN A 36 0.90 3.50 8.84
CA ASN A 36 -0.30 4.23 8.46
C ASN A 36 -0.23 4.70 7.00
N ILE A 37 -1.35 4.60 6.29
CA ILE A 37 -1.52 5.02 4.91
C ILE A 37 -2.38 6.28 4.88
N TYR A 38 -1.85 7.34 4.31
CA TYR A 38 -2.49 8.64 4.17
C TYR A 38 -2.75 8.95 2.70
N ARG A 39 -3.88 9.56 2.38
CA ARG A 39 -4.05 10.22 1.08
C ARG A 39 -3.04 11.33 0.92
N LEU A 40 -2.81 11.75 -0.32
CA LEU A 40 -2.04 12.96 -0.64
C LEU A 40 -2.65 14.22 0.00
N SER A 41 -3.95 14.20 0.33
CA SER A 41 -4.63 15.25 1.10
C SER A 41 -4.32 15.24 2.60
N GLY A 42 -3.63 14.21 3.11
CA GLY A 42 -3.30 14.03 4.54
C GLY A 42 -4.30 13.19 5.34
N GLU A 43 -5.36 12.69 4.70
CA GLU A 43 -6.37 11.86 5.38
C GLU A 43 -5.88 10.42 5.61
N LEU A 44 -5.96 9.93 6.85
CA LEU A 44 -5.69 8.53 7.17
C LEU A 44 -6.78 7.64 6.56
N VAL A 45 -6.38 6.77 5.62
CA VAL A 45 -7.32 5.88 4.92
C VAL A 45 -7.16 4.43 5.29
N GLY A 46 -6.00 4.04 5.84
CA GLY A 46 -5.78 2.67 6.26
C GLY A 46 -4.42 2.45 6.88
N HIS A 47 -4.06 1.19 7.02
CA HIS A 47 -2.78 0.78 7.60
C HIS A 47 -2.27 -0.46 6.88
N LEU A 48 -0.94 -0.55 6.73
CA LEU A 48 -0.24 -1.76 6.35
C LEU A 48 0.02 -2.58 7.61
N SER A 49 -0.30 -3.87 7.57
CA SER A 49 0.23 -4.79 8.57
C SER A 49 1.67 -5.10 8.21
N GLU A 50 2.55 -5.04 9.21
CA GLU A 50 3.90 -5.60 9.07
C GLU A 50 3.76 -7.12 8.94
N GLY A 51 3.78 -7.59 7.69
CA GLY A 51 3.87 -9.00 7.38
C GLY A 51 5.20 -9.55 7.91
N ARG A 52 5.23 -10.82 8.31
CA ARG A 52 6.50 -11.51 8.60
C ARG A 52 7.31 -11.61 7.30
N GLY A 53 8.15 -10.63 6.99
CA GLY A 53 9.04 -10.61 5.82
C GLY A 53 9.19 -9.23 5.18
N SER A 54 9.93 -9.17 4.08
CA SER A 54 10.21 -7.96 3.28
C SER A 54 8.99 -7.39 2.53
N GLU A 55 7.79 -7.91 2.81
CA GLU A 55 6.56 -7.66 2.06
C GLU A 55 5.50 -7.04 2.97
N LYS A 56 4.93 -5.91 2.51
CA LYS A 56 3.89 -5.20 3.25
C LYS A 56 2.52 -5.69 2.80
N ARG A 57 1.73 -6.20 3.74
CA ARG A 57 0.39 -6.73 3.45
C ARG A 57 -0.68 -5.73 3.84
N LEU A 58 -1.60 -5.47 2.92
CA LEU A 58 -2.76 -4.64 3.20
C LEU A 58 -3.74 -5.38 4.10
N ASP A 59 -4.33 -4.64 5.04
CA ASP A 59 -5.52 -5.14 5.73
C ASP A 59 -6.69 -5.27 4.74
N ARG A 60 -7.61 -6.18 5.04
CA ARG A 60 -8.81 -6.43 4.21
C ARG A 60 -9.68 -5.18 4.02
N SER A 61 -9.69 -4.26 4.98
CA SER A 61 -10.38 -2.97 4.84
C SER A 61 -9.67 -2.02 3.89
N THR A 62 -8.34 -2.16 3.81
CA THR A 62 -7.44 -1.33 3.00
C THR A 62 -7.35 -1.84 1.56
N ASP A 63 -7.74 -3.09 1.30
CA ASP A 63 -7.85 -3.71 -0.04
C ASP A 63 -8.65 -2.84 -1.03
N LYS A 64 -9.70 -2.15 -0.54
CA LYS A 64 -10.56 -1.30 -1.38
C LYS A 64 -9.91 0.02 -1.82
N LEU A 65 -8.84 0.45 -1.15
CA LEU A 65 -8.14 1.69 -1.46
C LEU A 65 -7.23 1.56 -2.66
N PHE A 66 -6.78 0.34 -2.94
CA PHE A 66 -6.01 0.03 -4.11
C PHE A 66 -7.01 -0.52 -5.12
N PRO A 67 -7.21 0.11 -6.29
CA PRO A 67 -7.99 -0.51 -7.33
C PRO A 67 -7.25 -1.78 -7.73
N GLY A 68 -7.66 -2.92 -7.15
CA GLY A 68 -7.24 -4.21 -7.64
C GLY A 68 -7.58 -4.20 -9.12
N HIS A 69 -6.56 -4.33 -9.98
CA HIS A 69 -6.76 -4.41 -11.41
C HIS A 69 -7.64 -5.63 -11.66
N ALA A 70 -8.96 -5.41 -11.68
CA ALA A 70 -9.93 -6.36 -12.16
C ALA A 70 -9.66 -6.41 -13.66
N ASN A 71 -8.90 -7.43 -14.05
CA ASN A 71 -8.82 -7.84 -15.44
C ASN A 71 -10.20 -8.35 -15.87
#